data_AF-A0A7G6Y1L1-F1
#
_entry.id   AF-A0A7G6Y1L1-F1
#
_cell.length_a   1.000
_cell.length_b   1.000
_cell.length_c   1.000
_cell.angle_alpha   90.00
_cell.angle_beta   90.00
_cell.angle_gamma   90.00
#
_symmetry.space_group_name_H-M   'P 1'
#
loop_
_entity.id
_entity.type
_entity.pdbx_description
1 polymer ?
#
loop_
_entity_poly.entity_id
_entity_poly.type
_entity_poly.pdbx_seq_one_letter_code
_entity_poly.pdbx_strand_id
1 'polypeptide(L)' 'MDLSFFRFDRTTPLVTLPTDLAVLMVEMTARQAASPTATIYARSARVRLDSALFAPVDGAFNGPVAAAMVRWKDE' A
#
# COMPACT_ATOMS: atom_id res chain seq x y z
N MET A 1 -8.52 -20.19 3.36
CA MET A 1 -7.22 -19.56 3.66
C MET A 1 -7.53 -18.17 4.18
N ASP A 2 -7.31 -17.93 5.46
CA ASP A 2 -7.58 -16.63 6.08
C ASP A 2 -6.42 -15.67 5.77
N LEU A 3 -6.74 -14.54 5.15
CA LEU A 3 -5.80 -13.51 4.70
C LEU A 3 -5.86 -12.27 5.59
N SER A 4 -6.41 -12.38 6.80
CA SER A 4 -6.37 -11.29 7.76
C SER A 4 -4.91 -10.94 8.08
N PHE A 5 -4.46 -9.76 7.66
CA PHE A 5 -3.16 -9.23 8.07
C PHE A 5 -3.15 -9.13 9.59
N PHE A 6 -2.22 -9.85 10.24
CA PHE A 6 -1.96 -9.74 11.67
C PHE A 6 -1.83 -8.25 12.01
N ARG A 7 -2.87 -7.70 12.62
CA ARG A 7 -2.78 -6.41 13.30
C ARG A 7 -1.61 -6.53 14.27
N PHE A 8 -0.73 -5.53 14.29
CA PHE A 8 0.37 -5.45 15.24
C PHE A 8 -0.16 -5.72 16.65
N ASP A 9 0.20 -6.88 17.21
CA ASP A 9 -0.17 -7.25 18.56
C ASP A 9 0.63 -6.37 19.53
N ARG A 10 -0.09 -5.46 20.19
CA ARG A 10 0.49 -4.49 21.14
C ARG A 10 0.95 -5.13 22.45
N THR A 11 0.60 -6.39 22.68
CA THR A 11 0.98 -7.14 23.88
C THR A 11 2.23 -7.99 23.67
N THR A 12 2.66 -8.15 22.41
CA THR A 12 3.90 -8.83 22.07
C THR A 12 5.09 -8.06 22.64
N PRO A 13 5.99 -8.71 23.41
CA PRO A 13 7.20 -8.06 23.89
C PRO A 13 8.02 -7.59 22.68
N LEU A 14 8.23 -6.28 22.59
CA LEU A 14 9.09 -5.69 21.58
C LEU A 14 10.49 -6.25 21.77
N VAL A 15 11.00 -6.96 20.77
CA VAL A 15 12.40 -7.37 20.75
C VAL A 15 13.24 -6.09 20.67
N THR A 16 13.99 -5.79 21.72
CA THR A 16 14.94 -4.68 21.73
C THR A 16 16.09 -5.03 20.78
N LEU A 17 16.19 -4.27 19.69
CA LEU A 17 17.25 -4.47 18.72
C LEU A 17 18.59 -4.09 19.37
N PRO A 18 19.63 -4.95 19.29
CA PRO A 18 20.98 -4.58 19.73
C PRO A 18 21.42 -3.27 19.05
N THR A 19 22.09 -2.39 19.80
CA THR A 19 22.43 -1.03 19.32
C THR A 19 23.20 -1.05 18.01
N ASP A 20 24.20 -1.92 17.87
CA ASP A 20 25.00 -2.02 16.65
C ASP A 20 24.16 -2.46 15.44
N LEU A 21 23.18 -3.34 15.66
CA LEU A 21 22.25 -3.77 14.61
C LEU A 21 21.27 -2.64 14.24
N ALA A 22 20.80 -1.87 15.22
CA ALA A 22 19.97 -0.69 14.95
C ALA A 22 20.72 0.34 14.09
N VAL A 23 21.97 0.62 14.41
CA VAL A 23 22.82 1.53 13.63
C VAL A 23 23.00 1.00 12.21
N LEU A 24 23.34 -0.28 12.05
CA LEU A 24 23.49 -0.92 10.74
C LEU A 24 22.19 -0.83 9.91
N MET A 25 21.04 -1.09 10.53
CA MET A 25 19.74 -1.00 9.86
C MET A 25 19.42 0.42 9.43
N VAL A 26 19.73 1.43 10.24
CA VAL A 26 19.53 2.85 9.87
C VAL A 26 20.40 3.23 8.66
N GLU A 27 21.67 2.85 8.66
CA GLU A 27 22.57 3.15 7.54
C GLU A 27 22.17 2.43 6.25
N MET A 28 21.81 1.15 6.36
CA MET A 28 21.36 0.33 5.24
C MET A 28 20.07 0.88 4.63
N THR A 29 19.08 1.20 5.47
CA THR A 29 17.81 1.77 5.01
C THR A 29 17.99 3.16 4.41
N ALA A 30 18.87 4.00 4.97
CA ALA A 30 19.22 5.29 4.38
C ALA A 30 19.80 5.13 2.96
N ARG A 31 20.72 4.17 2.76
CA ARG A 31 21.29 3.89 1.44
C ARG A 31 20.25 3.34 0.46
N GLN A 32 19.35 2.48 0.93
CA GLN A 32 18.25 1.97 0.12
C GLN A 32 17.30 3.11 -0.32
N ALA A 33 16.95 4.01 0.60
CA ALA A 33 16.11 5.17 0.32
C ALA A 33 16.77 6.17 -0.64
N ALA A 34 18.11 6.30 -0.59
CA ALA A 34 18.88 7.15 -1.49
C ALA A 34 19.20 6.50 -2.85
N SER A 35 18.79 5.25 -3.08
CA SER A 35 19.09 4.55 -4.34
C SER A 35 18.43 5.24 -5.55
N PRO A 36 18.99 5.07 -6.77
CA PRO A 36 18.39 5.60 -8.00
C PRO A 36 16.94 5.12 -8.20
N THR A 37 16.68 3.83 -7.93
CA THR A 37 15.35 3.24 -8.04
C THR A 37 14.37 3.85 -7.04
N ALA A 38 14.76 4.00 -5.77
CA ALA A 38 13.93 4.66 -4.77
C ALA A 38 13.67 6.14 -5.10
N THR A 39 14.66 6.83 -5.67
CA THR A 39 14.50 8.23 -6.12
C THR A 39 13.51 8.34 -7.28
N ILE A 40 13.62 7.47 -8.28
CA ILE A 40 12.68 7.42 -9.41
C ILE A 40 11.27 7.08 -8.90
N TYR A 41 11.14 6.09 -8.02
CA TYR A 41 9.86 5.71 -7.42
C TYR A 41 9.25 6.85 -6.58
N ALA A 42 10.04 7.54 -5.76
CA ALA A 42 9.56 8.67 -4.99
C ALA A 42 9.09 9.85 -5.88
N ARG A 43 9.74 10.05 -7.03
CA ARG A 43 9.31 11.03 -8.03
C ARG A 43 8.00 10.62 -8.71
N SER A 44 7.82 9.34 -9.05
CA SER A 44 6.57 8.85 -9.64
C SER A 44 5.42 8.83 -8.63
N ALA A 45 5.68 8.47 -7.38
CA ALA A 45 4.68 8.47 -6.30
C ALA A 45 4.20 9.88 -5.92
N ARG A 46 4.99 10.93 -6.20
CA ARG A 46 4.58 12.34 -6.05
C ARG A 46 3.70 12.85 -7.20
N VAL A 47 3.67 12.15 -8.33
CA VAL A 47 2.65 12.42 -9.34
C VAL A 47 1.34 12.00 -8.72
N ARG A 48 0.40 12.96 -8.60
CA ARG A 48 -0.99 12.63 -8.28
C ARG A 48 -1.43 11.71 -9.42
N LEU A 49 -1.41 10.41 -9.16
CA LEU A 49 -1.81 9.42 -10.15
C LEU A 49 -3.24 9.80 -10.51
N ASP A 50 -3.45 10.15 -11.77
CA ASP A 50 -4.80 10.40 -12.25
C ASP A 50 -5.55 9.09 -12.03
N SER A 51 -6.50 9.12 -11.10
CA SER A 51 -7.27 7.94 -10.73
C SER A 51 -7.98 7.34 -11.93
N ALA A 52 -8.21 8.12 -13.00
CA ALA A 52 -8.77 7.64 -14.25
C ALA A 52 -7.80 6.77 -15.07
N LEU A 53 -6.48 6.98 -14.95
CA LEU A 53 -5.45 6.17 -15.64
C LEU A 53 -5.20 4.82 -14.97
N PHE A 54 -5.57 4.69 -13.69
CA PHE A 54 -5.50 3.45 -12.92
C PHE A 54 -6.88 2.87 -12.59
N ALA A 55 -7.95 3.53 -13.02
CA ALA A 55 -9.26 2.92 -13.15
C ALA A 55 -9.19 2.04 -14.39
N PRO A 56 -9.23 0.71 -14.28
CA PRO A 56 -9.25 -0.12 -15.47
C PRO A 56 -10.56 0.19 -16.18
N VAL A 57 -10.53 0.35 -17.51
CA VAL A 57 -11.75 0.57 -18.31
C VAL A 57 -12.85 -0.45 -17.94
N ASP A 58 -12.46 -1.65 -17.50
CA ASP A 58 -13.34 -2.76 -17.10
C ASP A 58 -13.07 -3.36 -15.70
N GLY A 59 -12.29 -2.71 -14.82
CA GLY A 59 -11.79 -3.36 -13.59
C GLY A 59 -12.29 -2.74 -12.27
N ALA A 60 -13.13 -1.71 -12.35
CA ALA A 60 -14.17 -1.53 -11.35
C ALA A 60 -15.41 -2.29 -11.86
N PHE A 61 -16.09 -3.00 -10.94
CA PHE A 61 -17.37 -3.65 -11.19
C PHE A 61 -18.25 -2.82 -12.15
N ASN A 62 -18.75 -3.47 -13.22
CA ASN A 62 -19.45 -2.83 -14.33
C ASN A 62 -20.48 -1.80 -13.85
N GLY A 63 -20.24 -0.52 -14.17
CA GLY A 63 -21.09 0.60 -13.71
C GLY A 63 -22.58 0.44 -14.04
N PRO A 64 -22.96 0.02 -15.26
CA PRO A 64 -24.33 -0.34 -15.58
C PRO A 64 -24.94 -1.44 -14.68
N VAL A 65 -24.18 -2.49 -14.35
CA VAL A 65 -24.64 -3.55 -13.45
C VAL A 65 -24.83 -3.03 -12.01
N ALA A 66 -23.95 -2.14 -11.54
CA ALA A 66 -24.12 -1.46 -10.25
C ALA A 66 -25.42 -0.65 -10.21
N ALA A 67 -25.71 0.11 -11.27
CA ALA A 67 -26.94 0.90 -11.35
C ALA A 67 -28.19 0.03 -11.37
N ALA A 68 -28.18 -1.11 -12.07
CA ALA A 68 -29.29 -2.06 -12.08
C ALA A 68 -29.55 -2.70 -10.70
N MET A 69 -28.49 -3.08 -9.98
CA MET A 69 -28.60 -3.62 -8.63
C MET A 69 -29.15 -2.63 -7.61
N VAL A 70 -28.75 -1.35 -7.70
CA VAL A 70 -29.28 -0.28 -6.84
C VAL A 70 -30.78 -0.09 -7.08
N ARG A 71 -31.22 -0.05 -8.36
CA ARG A 71 -32.64 0.12 -8.71
C ARG A 71 -33.53 -1.04 -8.27
N TRP A 72 -33.04 -2.28 -8.32
CA TRP A 72 -33.81 -3.44 -7.87
C TRP A 72 -34.14 -3.41 -6.38
N LYS A 73 -33.37 -2.69 -5.56
CA LYS A 73 -33.64 -2.52 -4.13
C LYS A 73 -34.80 -1.54 -3.86
N ASP A 74 -35.14 -0.70 -4.83
CA ASP A 74 -36.18 0.34 -4.72
C ASP A 74 -37.53 -0.11 -5.33
N GLU A 75 -37.62 -1.36 -5.83
CA GLU A 75 -38.85 -2.07 -6.21
C GLU A 75 -39.25 -3.09 -5.12
#